data_AF-A0A1V4MP67-F1
#
_entry.id   AF-A0A1V4MP67-F1
#
_cell.length_a   1.000
_cell.length_b   1.000
_cell.length_c   1.000
_cell.angle_alpha   90.00
_cell.angle_beta   90.00
_cell.angle_gamma   90.00
#
_symmetry.space_group_name_H-M   'P 1'
#
loop_
_entity.id
_entity.type
_entity.pdbx_description
1 polymer ?
#
loop_
_entity_poly.entity_id
_entity_poly.type
_entity_poly.pdbx_seq_one_letter_code
_entity_poly.pdbx_strand_id
1 'polypeptide(L)'
;MVPNEKLIKIFEYALNQEETGKSFFEVSIQRMGVGAAVSAFKRLIEEEAKHIEFISLILKDLRKGSDIEPEKIKEIVLEPTNYFDERSKSEFLQKCIDESMIPDVTVFNTAWLIEKDLSEFYGKMAELTKGKARDALLMLSGWEKSHENFFREYRDKLTDVYSKMPWGG
;
A
#
# COMPACT_ATOMS: atom_id res chain seq x y z
N MET A 1 21.55 24.98 -2.50
CA MET A 1 20.21 24.36 -2.44
C MET A 1 19.69 24.52 -1.04
N VAL A 2 18.48 25.07 -0.89
CA VAL A 2 17.82 25.19 0.41
C VAL A 2 17.50 23.77 0.90
N PRO A 3 17.72 23.41 2.18
CA PRO A 3 17.52 22.05 2.69
C PRO A 3 16.15 21.44 2.35
N ASN A 4 15.11 22.27 2.27
CA ASN A 4 13.75 21.82 1.97
C ASN A 4 13.53 21.44 0.51
N GLU A 5 14.30 21.93 -0.46
CA GLU A 5 14.00 21.68 -1.89
C GLU A 5 14.13 20.20 -2.26
N LYS A 6 15.13 19.50 -1.72
CA LYS A 6 15.29 18.06 -1.94
C LYS A 6 14.20 17.26 -1.25
N LEU A 7 13.86 17.63 -0.01
CA LEU A 7 12.81 16.97 0.76
C LEU A 7 11.44 17.14 0.09
N ILE A 8 11.14 18.34 -0.40
CA ILE A 8 9.90 18.62 -1.16
C ILE A 8 9.81 17.69 -2.37
N LYS A 9 10.88 17.54 -3.17
CA LYS A 9 10.86 16.64 -4.32
C LYS A 9 10.65 15.16 -3.95
N ILE A 10 11.24 14.71 -2.83
CA ILE A 10 11.03 13.35 -2.32
C ILE A 10 9.56 13.13 -1.97
N PHE A 11 8.95 14.05 -1.22
CA PHE A 11 7.55 13.92 -0.81
C PHE A 11 6.56 14.21 -1.95
N GLU A 12 6.91 15.02 -2.97
CA GLU A 12 6.10 15.18 -4.18
C GLU A 12 6.08 13.88 -5.01
N TYR A 13 7.24 13.21 -5.12
CA TYR A 13 7.29 11.89 -5.74
C TYR A 13 6.45 10.88 -4.95
N ALA A 14 6.61 10.85 -3.62
CA ALA A 14 5.81 10.00 -2.73
C ALA A 14 4.30 10.22 -2.93
N LEU A 15 3.85 11.48 -2.91
CA LEU A 15 2.45 11.85 -3.09
C LEU A 15 1.88 11.29 -4.41
N ASN A 16 2.61 11.49 -5.51
CA ASN A 16 2.20 10.98 -6.81
C ASN A 16 2.12 9.45 -6.83
N GLN A 17 3.02 8.76 -6.11
CA GLN A 17 2.97 7.32 -6.02
C GLN A 17 1.75 6.82 -5.24
N GLU A 18 1.42 7.42 -4.09
CA GLU A 18 0.22 7.03 -3.33
C GLU A 18 -1.07 7.30 -4.12
N GLU A 19 -1.14 8.42 -4.83
CA GLU A 19 -2.26 8.73 -5.74
C GLU A 19 -2.38 7.67 -6.86
N THR A 20 -1.24 7.19 -7.36
CA THR A 20 -1.18 6.13 -8.38
C THR A 20 -1.60 4.77 -7.82
N GLY A 21 -1.10 4.39 -6.64
CA GLY A 21 -1.48 3.15 -5.94
C GLY A 21 -2.97 3.12 -5.61
N LYS A 22 -3.49 4.20 -5.02
CA LYS A 22 -4.93 4.37 -4.76
C LYS A 22 -5.77 4.23 -6.02
N SER A 23 -5.38 4.91 -7.11
CA SER A 23 -6.09 4.85 -8.40
C SER A 23 -6.08 3.43 -8.98
N PHE A 24 -4.96 2.72 -8.86
CA PHE A 24 -4.86 1.33 -9.27
C PHE A 24 -5.84 0.44 -8.48
N PHE A 25 -5.94 0.62 -7.17
CA PHE A 25 -6.90 -0.13 -6.34
C PHE A 25 -8.36 0.17 -6.69
N GLU A 26 -8.70 1.44 -6.89
CA GLU A 26 -10.05 1.86 -7.30
C GLU A 26 -10.49 1.23 -8.63
N VAL A 27 -9.60 1.24 -9.63
CA VAL A 27 -9.85 0.60 -10.94
C VAL A 27 -9.91 -0.92 -10.80
N SER A 28 -9.06 -1.50 -9.96
CA SER A 28 -9.02 -2.95 -9.74
C SER A 28 -10.33 -3.46 -9.15
N ILE A 29 -10.94 -2.75 -8.18
CA ILE A 29 -12.24 -3.11 -7.61
C ILE A 29 -13.32 -3.27 -8.68
N GLN A 30 -13.34 -2.41 -9.70
CA GLN A 30 -14.35 -2.50 -10.77
C GLN A 30 -14.20 -3.76 -11.64
N ARG A 31 -13.03 -4.38 -11.62
CA ARG A 31 -12.68 -5.57 -12.42
C ARG A 31 -12.77 -6.86 -11.62
N MET A 32 -12.61 -6.82 -10.29
CA MET A 32 -12.69 -7.98 -9.43
C MET A 32 -14.17 -8.38 -9.22
N GLY A 33 -14.55 -9.57 -9.70
CA GLY A 33 -15.94 -10.05 -9.70
C GLY A 33 -16.51 -10.48 -8.34
N VAL A 34 -15.73 -10.41 -7.25
CA VAL A 34 -16.05 -11.13 -5.98
C VAL A 34 -15.99 -10.25 -4.74
N GLY A 35 -17.08 -10.26 -3.95
CA GLY A 35 -17.31 -9.37 -2.81
C GLY A 35 -16.33 -9.44 -1.62
N ALA A 36 -15.52 -10.49 -1.48
CA ALA A 36 -14.58 -10.60 -0.36
C ALA A 36 -13.26 -9.81 -0.60
N ALA A 37 -12.70 -9.80 -1.81
CA ALA A 37 -11.56 -8.90 -2.12
C ALA A 37 -11.98 -7.43 -2.18
N VAL A 38 -13.22 -7.16 -2.57
CA VAL A 38 -13.74 -5.78 -2.63
C VAL A 38 -13.65 -5.09 -1.28
N SER A 39 -13.94 -5.78 -0.17
CA SER A 39 -13.85 -5.19 1.18
C SER A 39 -12.42 -4.83 1.56
N ALA A 40 -11.44 -5.68 1.24
CA ALA A 40 -10.05 -5.40 1.56
C ALA A 40 -9.44 -4.31 0.66
N PHE A 41 -9.76 -4.31 -0.63
CA PHE A 41 -9.33 -3.22 -1.52
C PHE A 41 -10.00 -1.89 -1.13
N LYS A 42 -11.27 -1.89 -0.69
CA LYS A 42 -11.91 -0.68 -0.13
C LYS A 42 -11.14 -0.17 1.07
N ARG A 43 -10.75 -1.08 1.97
CA ARG A 43 -9.95 -0.73 3.14
C ARG A 43 -8.60 -0.15 2.73
N LEU A 44 -7.90 -0.76 1.79
CA LEU A 44 -6.63 -0.26 1.26
C LEU A 44 -6.80 1.15 0.66
N ILE A 45 -7.84 1.39 -0.13
CA ILE A 45 -8.12 2.74 -0.68
C ILE A 45 -8.32 3.79 0.42
N GLU A 46 -8.97 3.42 1.54
CA GLU A 46 -9.10 4.30 2.71
C GLU A 46 -7.76 4.56 3.38
N GLU A 47 -6.87 3.57 3.41
CA GLU A 47 -5.52 3.70 3.97
C GLU A 47 -4.63 4.56 3.05
N GLU A 48 -4.64 4.34 1.74
CA GLU A 48 -3.92 5.20 0.79
C GLU A 48 -4.40 6.66 0.83
N ALA A 49 -5.70 6.89 1.02
CA ALA A 49 -6.21 8.25 1.19
C ALA A 49 -5.59 8.97 2.40
N LYS A 50 -5.29 8.22 3.47
CA LYS A 50 -4.63 8.75 4.66
C LYS A 50 -3.14 8.96 4.43
N HIS A 51 -2.48 8.09 3.65
CA HIS A 51 -1.09 8.30 3.24
C HIS A 51 -0.95 9.58 2.41
N ILE A 52 -1.86 9.80 1.45
CA ILE A 52 -1.96 11.03 0.66
C ILE A 52 -2.15 12.26 1.56
N GLU A 53 -3.06 12.20 2.53
CA GLU A 53 -3.29 13.30 3.48
C GLU A 53 -2.04 13.57 4.33
N PHE A 54 -1.42 12.51 4.86
CA PHE A 54 -0.19 12.57 5.63
C PHE A 54 0.93 13.28 4.87
N ILE A 55 1.20 12.86 3.63
CA ILE A 55 2.24 13.45 2.77
C ILE A 55 1.89 14.90 2.38
N SER A 56 0.62 15.17 2.09
CA SER A 56 0.14 16.51 1.73
C SER A 56 0.38 17.54 2.85
N LEU A 57 0.17 17.14 4.10
CA LEU A 57 0.44 17.98 5.27
C LEU A 57 1.95 18.25 5.42
N ILE A 58 2.79 17.23 5.24
CA ILE A 58 4.26 17.39 5.26
C ILE A 58 4.71 18.38 4.18
N LEU A 59 4.22 18.22 2.95
CA LEU A 59 4.55 19.14 1.84
C LEU A 59 4.13 20.57 2.12
N LYS A 60 2.95 20.76 2.73
CA LYS A 60 2.45 22.08 3.13
C LYS A 60 3.38 22.75 4.13
N ASP A 61 3.89 22.03 5.12
CA ASP A 61 4.82 22.58 6.13
C ASP A 61 6.18 22.90 5.52
N LEU A 62 6.73 21.96 4.73
CA LEU A 62 8.01 22.15 4.04
C LEU A 62 8.01 23.37 3.10
N ARG A 63 6.91 23.58 2.36
CA ARG A 63 6.74 24.72 1.44
C ARG A 63 6.61 26.06 2.18
N LYS A 64 6.13 26.05 3.42
CA LYS A 64 6.09 27.25 4.29
C LYS A 64 7.44 27.54 4.96
N GLY A 65 8.40 26.64 4.85
CA GLY A 65 9.66 26.72 5.59
C GLY A 65 9.51 26.36 7.07
N SER A 66 8.38 25.76 7.45
CA SER A 66 8.16 25.23 8.80
C SER A 66 8.82 23.86 8.93
N ASP A 67 9.16 23.49 10.17
CA ASP A 67 9.53 22.12 10.48
C ASP A 67 8.32 21.20 10.31
N ILE A 68 8.59 19.95 9.92
CA ILE A 68 7.55 18.91 9.90
C ILE A 68 7.05 18.72 11.33
N GLU A 69 5.75 18.54 11.54
CA GLU A 69 5.18 18.23 12.85
C GLU A 69 4.46 16.86 12.84
N PRO A 70 5.19 15.72 12.80
CA PRO A 70 4.61 14.38 12.74
C PRO A 70 3.63 14.10 13.87
N GLU A 71 3.77 14.77 15.01
CA GLU A 71 2.90 14.62 16.17
C GLU A 71 1.45 15.06 15.89
N LYS A 72 1.23 16.08 15.05
CA LYS A 72 -0.12 16.44 14.57
C LYS A 72 -0.66 15.43 13.55
N ILE A 73 0.23 14.64 12.95
CA ILE A 73 -0.09 13.68 11.90
C ILE A 73 -0.27 12.26 12.48
N LYS A 74 0.24 12.00 13.68
CA LYS A 74 0.04 10.73 14.42
C LYS A 74 -1.44 10.44 14.71
N GLU A 75 -2.29 11.46 14.81
CA GLU A 75 -3.75 11.29 14.96
C GLU A 75 -4.43 10.74 13.69
N ILE A 76 -3.76 10.81 12.53
CA ILE A 76 -4.25 10.29 11.24
C ILE A 76 -3.89 8.80 11.08
N VAL A 77 -2.96 8.29 11.89
CA VAL A 77 -2.40 6.95 11.78
C VAL A 77 -3.41 5.90 12.21
N LEU A 78 -3.79 5.02 11.29
CA LEU A 78 -4.42 3.76 11.64
C LEU A 78 -3.35 2.81 12.16
N GLU A 79 -3.60 2.17 13.29
CA GLU A 79 -2.91 0.92 13.62
C GLU A 79 -3.06 -0.05 12.44
N PRO A 80 -2.03 -0.85 12.11
CA PRO A 80 -2.09 -1.84 11.03
C PRO A 80 -3.37 -2.65 11.17
N THR A 81 -4.32 -2.41 10.27
CA THR A 81 -5.61 -3.08 10.36
C THR A 81 -5.39 -4.53 9.96
N ASN A 82 -6.02 -5.47 10.66
CA ASN A 82 -6.05 -6.84 10.19
C ASN A 82 -6.95 -6.87 8.94
N TYR A 83 -6.36 -6.69 7.74
CA TYR A 83 -7.06 -6.52 6.45
C TYR A 83 -8.08 -7.63 6.19
N PHE A 84 -7.83 -8.81 6.75
CA PHE A 84 -8.75 -9.93 6.82
C PHE A 84 -8.57 -10.64 8.15
N ASP A 85 -9.68 -10.93 8.84
CA ASP A 85 -9.65 -12.04 9.79
C ASP A 85 -9.37 -13.37 9.03
N GLU A 86 -8.81 -14.37 9.72
CA GLU A 86 -8.43 -15.65 9.10
C GLU A 86 -9.60 -16.30 8.34
N ARG A 87 -10.83 -16.10 8.79
CA ARG A 87 -12.03 -16.60 8.13
C ARG A 87 -12.23 -15.93 6.77
N SER A 88 -12.14 -14.61 6.72
CA SER A 88 -12.30 -13.82 5.50
C SER A 88 -11.18 -14.13 4.50
N LYS A 89 -9.96 -14.44 4.99
CA LYS A 89 -8.86 -14.95 4.14
C LYS A 89 -9.24 -16.27 3.47
N SER A 90 -9.71 -17.24 4.25
CA SER A 90 -10.09 -18.56 3.75
C SER A 90 -11.28 -18.51 2.79
N GLU A 91 -12.31 -17.73 3.11
CA GLU A 91 -13.49 -17.56 2.25
C GLU A 91 -13.13 -16.89 0.91
N PHE A 92 -12.21 -15.92 0.91
CA PHE A 92 -11.71 -15.32 -0.32
C PHE A 92 -10.94 -16.32 -1.19
N LEU A 93 -9.99 -17.05 -0.60
CA LEU A 93 -9.18 -18.04 -1.32
C LEU A 93 -10.03 -19.15 -1.96
N GLN A 94 -11.04 -19.63 -1.24
CA GLN A 94 -11.97 -20.63 -1.77
C GLN A 94 -12.72 -20.10 -2.99
N LYS A 95 -13.21 -18.86 -2.96
CA LYS A 95 -13.87 -18.26 -4.13
C LYS A 95 -12.92 -18.04 -5.30
N CYS A 96 -11.66 -17.71 -5.04
CA CYS A 96 -10.65 -17.61 -6.10
C CYS A 96 -10.46 -18.91 -6.90
N ILE A 97 -10.55 -20.05 -6.20
CA ILE A 97 -10.44 -21.39 -6.79
C ILE A 97 -11.65 -21.71 -7.66
N ASP A 98 -12.84 -21.44 -7.13
CA ASP A 98 -14.10 -21.90 -7.71
C ASP A 98 -14.52 -21.10 -8.96
N GLU A 99 -14.07 -19.84 -9.10
CA GLU A 99 -14.59 -18.90 -10.12
C GLU A 99 -13.61 -18.53 -11.26
N SER A 100 -12.54 -19.31 -11.51
CA SER A 100 -11.56 -19.07 -12.61
C SER A 100 -10.97 -17.64 -12.59
N MET A 101 -10.38 -17.27 -11.45
CA MET A 101 -9.99 -15.90 -11.10
C MET A 101 -8.57 -15.50 -11.55
N ILE A 102 -8.18 -15.85 -12.79
CA ILE A 102 -6.90 -15.44 -13.41
C ILE A 102 -6.69 -13.90 -13.39
N PRO A 103 -7.73 -13.06 -13.63
CA PRO A 103 -7.60 -11.61 -13.53
C PRO A 103 -7.16 -11.12 -12.14
N ASP A 104 -7.63 -11.76 -11.07
CA ASP A 104 -7.32 -11.36 -9.70
C ASP A 104 -5.85 -11.67 -9.36
N VAL A 105 -5.29 -12.79 -9.82
CA VAL A 105 -3.86 -13.09 -9.62
C VAL A 105 -2.97 -11.97 -10.16
N THR A 106 -3.31 -11.42 -11.33
CA THR A 106 -2.55 -10.32 -11.94
C THR A 106 -2.67 -9.04 -11.12
N VAL A 107 -3.87 -8.74 -10.61
CA VAL A 107 -4.13 -7.58 -9.74
C VAL A 107 -3.31 -7.69 -8.45
N PHE A 108 -3.37 -8.82 -7.76
CA PHE A 108 -2.63 -9.05 -6.50
C PHE A 108 -1.11 -9.02 -6.72
N ASN A 109 -0.60 -9.58 -7.83
CA ASN A 109 0.82 -9.52 -8.13
C ASN A 109 1.28 -8.09 -8.48
N THR A 110 0.45 -7.32 -9.19
CA THR A 110 0.76 -5.92 -9.51
C THR A 110 0.74 -5.06 -8.24
N ALA A 111 -0.27 -5.24 -7.40
CA ALA A 111 -0.34 -4.61 -6.08
C ALA A 111 0.90 -4.90 -5.25
N TRP A 112 1.28 -6.17 -5.10
CA TRP A 112 2.50 -6.55 -4.38
C TRP A 112 3.76 -5.82 -4.87
N LEU A 113 3.91 -5.67 -6.19
CA LEU A 113 5.06 -4.97 -6.77
C LEU A 113 5.04 -3.47 -6.49
N ILE A 114 3.87 -2.83 -6.54
CA ILE A 114 3.69 -1.42 -6.16
C ILE A 114 4.11 -1.23 -4.71
N GLU A 115 3.49 -1.96 -3.79
CA GLU A 115 3.73 -1.84 -2.35
C GLU A 115 5.19 -2.10 -1.97
N LYS A 116 5.81 -3.10 -2.61
CA LYS A 116 7.22 -3.40 -2.42
C LYS A 116 8.10 -2.22 -2.85
N ASP A 117 7.85 -1.65 -4.03
CA ASP A 117 8.65 -0.55 -4.56
C ASP A 117 8.52 0.69 -3.66
N LEU A 118 7.31 0.99 -3.17
CA LEU A 118 7.08 2.10 -2.25
C LEU A 118 7.73 1.89 -0.89
N SER A 119 7.56 0.71 -0.28
CA SER A 119 8.20 0.36 0.99
C SER A 119 9.73 0.52 0.90
N GLU A 120 10.33 0.01 -0.17
CA GLU A 120 11.77 0.13 -0.41
C GLU A 120 12.20 1.57 -0.70
N PHE A 121 11.43 2.31 -1.51
CA PHE A 121 11.70 3.72 -1.81
C PHE A 121 11.73 4.56 -0.53
N TYR A 122 10.71 4.42 0.31
CA TYR A 122 10.62 5.14 1.58
C TYR A 122 11.75 4.76 2.54
N GLY A 123 12.08 3.47 2.64
CA GLY A 123 13.22 3.00 3.42
C GLY A 123 14.53 3.63 2.96
N LYS A 124 14.80 3.62 1.65
CA LYS A 124 16.00 4.24 1.05
C LYS A 124 16.04 5.75 1.29
N MET A 125 14.92 6.46 1.16
CA MET A 125 14.88 7.89 1.42
C MET A 125 15.04 8.22 2.90
N ALA A 126 14.54 7.37 3.80
CA ALA A 126 14.74 7.52 5.25
C ALA A 126 16.23 7.46 5.63
N GLU A 127 17.01 6.58 4.99
CA GLU A 127 18.47 6.48 5.20
C GLU A 127 19.23 7.76 4.79
N LEU A 128 18.71 8.46 3.76
CA LEU A 128 19.31 9.68 3.21
C LEU A 128 18.83 10.97 3.89
N THR A 129 17.88 10.88 4.81
CA THR A 129 17.26 12.02 5.50
C THR A 129 17.51 11.94 7.01
N LYS A 130 17.16 13.01 7.73
CA LYS A 130 17.39 13.12 9.18
C LYS A 130 16.19 13.76 9.87
N GLY A 131 16.11 13.56 11.19
CA GLY A 131 15.07 14.12 12.03
C GLY A 131 13.67 13.68 11.59
N LYS A 132 12.71 14.58 11.73
CA LYS A 132 11.29 14.29 11.52
C LYS A 132 10.92 13.82 10.10
N ALA A 133 11.69 14.24 9.08
CA ALA A 133 11.51 13.74 7.72
C ALA A 133 11.86 12.24 7.60
N ARG A 134 12.94 11.82 8.28
CA ARG A 134 13.32 10.40 8.35
C ARG A 134 12.25 9.59 9.06
N ASP A 135 11.74 10.09 10.18
CA ASP A 135 10.71 9.38 10.96
C ASP A 135 9.43 9.20 10.14
N ALA A 136 8.99 10.23 9.42
CA ALA A 136 7.84 10.16 8.51
C ALA A 136 8.04 9.13 7.39
N LEU A 137 9.24 9.09 6.77
CA LEU A 137 9.55 8.10 5.73
C LEU A 137 9.64 6.67 6.29
N LEU A 138 10.12 6.48 7.52
CA LEU A 138 10.10 5.17 8.18
C LEU A 138 8.67 4.70 8.49
N MET A 139 7.77 5.62 8.85
CA MET A 139 6.36 5.31 9.05
C MET A 139 5.71 4.82 7.74
N LEU A 140 5.85 5.60 6.66
CA LEU A 140 5.36 5.22 5.32
C LEU A 140 5.95 3.87 4.88
N SER A 141 7.27 3.68 5.00
CA SER A 141 7.92 2.40 4.68
C SER A 141 7.32 1.22 5.44
N GLY A 142 6.98 1.42 6.72
CA GLY A 142 6.35 0.41 7.56
C GLY A 142 4.90 0.08 7.14
N TRP A 143 4.12 1.08 6.75
CA TRP A 143 2.76 0.88 6.22
C TRP A 143 2.79 0.11 4.90
N GLU A 144 3.60 0.54 3.94
CA GLU A 144 3.70 -0.18 2.66
C GLU A 144 4.30 -1.57 2.84
N LYS A 145 5.16 -1.77 3.85
CA LYS A 145 5.65 -3.13 4.17
C LYS A 145 4.53 -4.05 4.66
N SER A 146 3.56 -3.50 5.39
CA SER A 146 2.36 -4.21 5.83
C SER A 146 1.53 -4.63 4.62
N HIS A 147 1.26 -3.68 3.70
CA HIS A 147 0.57 -3.96 2.44
C HIS A 147 1.31 -5.00 1.58
N GLU A 148 2.62 -4.85 1.42
CA GLU A 148 3.47 -5.79 0.68
C GLU A 148 3.35 -7.20 1.25
N ASN A 149 3.45 -7.35 2.57
CA ASN A 149 3.34 -8.65 3.24
C ASN A 149 1.97 -9.28 2.99
N PHE A 150 0.91 -8.47 3.08
CA PHE A 150 -0.45 -8.89 2.78
C PHE A 150 -0.56 -9.41 1.34
N PHE A 151 -0.20 -8.62 0.33
CA PHE A 151 -0.31 -9.07 -1.07
C PHE A 151 0.58 -10.27 -1.39
N ARG A 152 1.79 -10.34 -0.80
CA ARG A 152 2.70 -11.49 -0.94
C ARG A 152 2.07 -12.77 -0.40
N GLU A 153 1.51 -12.74 0.80
CA GLU A 153 0.85 -13.91 1.41
C GLU A 153 -0.27 -14.45 0.50
N TYR A 154 -1.08 -13.55 -0.08
CA TYR A 154 -2.15 -13.94 -0.98
C TYR A 154 -1.65 -14.49 -2.31
N ARG A 155 -0.67 -13.83 -2.93
CA ARG A 155 -0.03 -14.29 -4.15
C ARG A 155 0.56 -15.69 -3.98
N ASP A 156 1.24 -15.94 -2.88
CA ASP A 156 1.89 -17.23 -2.60
C ASP A 156 0.82 -18.32 -2.40
N LYS A 157 -0.27 -18.02 -1.67
CA LYS A 157 -1.41 -18.95 -1.52
C LYS A 157 -2.10 -19.25 -2.85
N LEU A 158 -2.35 -18.24 -3.69
CA LEU A 158 -2.92 -18.44 -5.03
C LEU A 158 -2.01 -19.33 -5.88
N THR A 159 -0.70 -19.06 -5.86
CA THR A 159 0.30 -19.87 -6.60
C THR A 159 0.29 -21.32 -6.13
N ASP A 160 0.31 -21.57 -4.81
CA ASP A 160 0.27 -22.91 -4.23
C ASP A 160 -1.00 -23.67 -4.65
N VAL A 161 -2.14 -23.00 -4.57
CA VAL A 161 -3.44 -23.52 -4.99
C VAL A 161 -3.46 -23.92 -6.47
N TYR A 162 -3.06 -23.03 -7.38
CA TYR A 162 -3.03 -23.33 -8.82
C TYR A 162 -2.01 -24.42 -9.15
N SER A 163 -0.90 -24.52 -8.41
CA SER A 163 0.09 -25.59 -8.62
C SER A 163 -0.44 -26.99 -8.31
N LYS A 164 -1.45 -27.09 -7.44
CA LYS A 164 -2.08 -28.34 -7.00
C LYS A 164 -3.36 -28.69 -7.74
N MET A 165 -3.82 -27.82 -8.64
CA MET A 165 -5.01 -28.12 -9.45
C MET A 165 -4.75 -29.33 -10.34
N PRO A 166 -5.73 -30.25 -10.48
CA PRO A 166 -5.63 -31.34 -11.43
C PRO A 166 -5.69 -30.77 -12.84
N TRP A 167 -4.53 -30.66 -13.48
CA TRP A 167 -4.42 -30.35 -14.90
C TRP A 167 -4.87 -31.60 -15.65
N GLY A 168 -6.13 -31.64 -16.08
CA GLY A 168 -6.70 -32.77 -16.81
C GLY A 168 -5.81 -33.16 -17.98
N GLY A 169 -5.29 -34.39 -17.92
CA GLY A 169 -4.67 -35.11 -19.03
C GLY A 169 -5.59 -36.22 -19.52
#